data_AF-A0A089I819-F1
#
_entry.id   AF-A0A089I819-F1
#
_cell.length_a   1.000
_cell.length_b   1.000
_cell.length_c   1.000
_cell.angle_alpha   90.00
_cell.angle_beta   90.00
_cell.angle_gamma   90.00
#
_symmetry.space_group_name_H-M   'P 1'
#
loop_
_entity.id
_entity.type
_entity.pdbx_description
1 polymer ?
#
loop_
_entity_poly.entity_id
_entity_poly.type
_entity_poly.pdbx_seq_one_letter_code
_entity_poly.pdbx_strand_id
1 'polypeptide(L)'
;MSVSEIKVVGGQIEFKYLTNKVAEKDYEVRKAIIWHKMLGDGMLPTRWLKPTAKGTKVNFDQIQDQEGYDKAIVDLKHHLNAVNEKYGTDLEIG
;
A
#
# COMPACT_ATOMS: atom_id res chain seq x y z
N MET A 1 10.59 34.74 -15.80
CA MET A 1 9.32 34.03 -15.51
C MET A 1 9.68 32.83 -14.67
N SER A 2 9.37 32.85 -13.37
CA SER A 2 9.62 31.70 -12.50
C SER A 2 8.54 30.65 -12.81
N VAL A 3 8.92 29.58 -13.49
CA VAL A 3 8.05 28.44 -13.71
C VAL A 3 7.91 27.74 -12.35
N SER A 4 6.74 27.84 -11.73
CA SER A 4 6.46 27.07 -10.52
C SER A 4 6.42 25.59 -10.89
N GLU A 5 7.35 24.79 -10.37
CA GLU A 5 7.30 23.33 -10.51
C GLU A 5 6.08 22.79 -9.78
N ILE A 6 5.22 22.09 -10.50
CA ILE A 6 4.10 21.36 -9.89
C ILE A 6 4.66 20.03 -9.36
N LYS A 7 4.80 19.91 -8.04
CA LYS A 7 5.17 18.66 -7.38
C LYS A 7 3.92 17.97 -6.84
N VAL A 8 3.69 16.73 -7.26
CA VAL A 8 2.66 15.88 -6.65
C VAL A 8 3.22 15.43 -5.29
N VAL A 9 2.55 15.80 -4.20
CA VAL A 9 2.94 15.43 -2.82
C VAL A 9 2.17 14.23 -2.28
N GLY A 10 1.09 13.84 -2.97
CA GLY A 10 0.23 12.73 -2.59
C GLY A 10 -0.99 12.64 -3.51
N GLY A 11 -1.88 11.70 -3.21
CA GLY A 11 -3.09 11.50 -3.98
C GLY A 11 -3.92 10.31 -3.52
N GLN A 12 -4.81 9.87 -4.41
CA GLN A 12 -5.65 8.70 -4.19
C GLN A 12 -5.60 7.81 -5.43
N ILE A 13 -5.36 6.52 -5.22
CA ILE A 13 -5.36 5.49 -6.27
C ILE A 13 -6.49 4.51 -6.00
N GLU A 14 -7.15 4.02 -7.06
CA GLU A 14 -8.19 3.00 -6.96
C GLU A 14 -7.68 1.66 -7.53
N PHE A 15 -7.61 0.65 -6.67
CA PHE A 15 -7.27 -0.71 -7.05
C PHE A 15 -8.56 -1.51 -7.31
N LYS A 16 -8.95 -1.58 -8.58
CA LYS A 16 -10.19 -2.23 -9.03
C LYS A 16 -10.29 -3.73 -8.69
N TYR A 17 -9.15 -4.40 -8.59
CA TYR A 17 -9.09 -5.85 -8.30
C TYR A 17 -9.06 -6.17 -6.81
N LEU A 18 -8.94 -5.15 -5.96
CA LEU A 18 -9.00 -5.28 -4.51
C LEU A 18 -10.41 -4.93 -4.07
N THR A 19 -11.32 -5.91 -4.08
CA THR A 19 -12.76 -5.68 -3.82
C THR A 19 -13.21 -6.40 -2.55
N ASN A 20 -14.43 -6.12 -2.09
CA ASN A 20 -15.05 -6.87 -1.00
C ASN A 20 -15.56 -8.27 -1.41
N LYS A 21 -15.37 -8.67 -2.68
CA LYS A 21 -15.80 -9.97 -3.20
C LYS A 21 -14.71 -11.04 -3.13
N VAL A 22 -13.47 -10.65 -2.85
CA VAL A 22 -12.36 -11.60 -2.67
C VAL A 22 -12.37 -12.12 -1.24
N ALA A 23 -11.88 -13.34 -1.02
CA ALA A 23 -11.73 -13.88 0.32
C ALA A 23 -10.82 -12.96 1.17
N GLU A 24 -11.07 -12.88 2.47
CA GLU A 24 -10.31 -12.00 3.38
C GLU A 24 -8.81 -12.28 3.34
N LYS A 25 -8.42 -13.57 3.27
CA LYS A 25 -7.03 -13.98 3.08
C LYS A 25 -6.44 -13.41 1.79
N ASP A 26 -7.11 -13.63 0.66
CA ASP A 26 -6.65 -13.12 -0.64
C ASP A 26 -6.60 -11.59 -0.69
N TYR A 27 -7.52 -10.93 0.02
CA TYR A 27 -7.53 -9.48 0.16
C TYR A 27 -6.25 -8.97 0.83
N GLU A 28 -5.92 -9.50 2.01
CA GLU A 28 -4.74 -9.05 2.76
C GLU A 28 -3.44 -9.40 2.03
N VAL A 29 -3.35 -10.57 1.39
CA VAL A 29 -2.19 -10.93 0.56
C VAL A 29 -2.02 -9.94 -0.60
N ARG A 30 -3.09 -9.67 -1.36
CA ARG A 30 -3.04 -8.72 -2.49
C ARG A 30 -2.74 -7.30 -2.03
N LYS A 31 -3.28 -6.89 -0.90
CA LYS A 31 -3.00 -5.59 -0.28
C LYS A 31 -1.51 -5.45 0.05
N ALA A 32 -0.87 -6.47 0.63
CA ALA A 32 0.56 -6.45 0.90
C ALA A 32 1.41 -6.36 -0.38
N ILE A 33 1.05 -7.10 -1.44
CA ILE A 33 1.72 -7.02 -2.75
C ILE A 33 1.60 -5.61 -3.34
N ILE A 34 0.39 -5.03 -3.30
CA ILE A 34 0.16 -3.67 -3.80
C ILE A 34 0.94 -2.66 -2.97
N TRP A 35 0.94 -2.79 -1.64
CA TRP A 35 1.70 -1.92 -0.75
C TRP A 35 3.19 -1.98 -1.10
N HIS A 36 3.77 -3.17 -1.22
CA HIS A 36 5.18 -3.32 -1.62
C HIS A 36 5.49 -2.61 -2.94
N LYS A 37 4.63 -2.78 -3.94
CA LYS A 37 4.76 -2.09 -5.22
C LYS A 37 4.69 -0.56 -5.06
N MET A 38 3.75 -0.05 -4.27
CA MET A 38 3.63 1.39 -4.00
C MET A 38 4.91 1.95 -3.38
N LEU A 39 5.53 1.25 -2.43
CA LEU A 39 6.80 1.68 -1.85
C LEU A 39 7.91 1.74 -2.91
N GLY A 40 7.99 0.72 -3.77
CA GLY A 40 8.93 0.72 -4.92
C GLY A 40 8.73 1.89 -5.87
N ASP A 41 7.50 2.38 -6.00
CA ASP A 41 7.14 3.56 -6.80
C ASP A 41 7.30 4.90 -6.02
N GLY A 42 7.87 4.88 -4.81
CA GLY A 42 8.06 6.06 -3.95
C GLY A 42 6.76 6.56 -3.31
N MET A 43 5.72 5.73 -3.24
CA MET A 43 4.40 6.08 -2.70
C MET A 43 4.16 5.37 -1.36
N LEU A 44 3.92 6.15 -0.31
CA LEU A 44 3.56 5.66 1.01
C LEU A 44 2.04 5.60 1.14
N PRO A 45 1.40 4.41 1.20
CA PRO A 45 -0.03 4.34 1.46
C PRO A 45 -0.33 4.79 2.89
N THR A 46 -1.16 5.83 3.02
CA THR A 46 -1.53 6.41 4.31
C THR A 46 -2.89 5.93 4.80
N ARG A 47 -3.80 5.59 3.89
CA ARG A 47 -5.13 5.08 4.25
C ARG A 47 -5.71 4.17 3.19
N TRP A 48 -6.00 2.95 3.59
CA TRP A 48 -6.82 2.01 2.82
C TRP A 48 -8.29 2.26 3.17
N LEU A 49 -9.08 2.73 2.20
CA LEU A 49 -10.52 2.91 2.38
C LEU A 49 -11.25 1.56 2.37
N LYS A 50 -12.47 1.54 2.89
CA LYS A 50 -13.28 0.33 2.95
C LYS A 50 -13.43 -0.28 1.54
N PRO A 51 -13.15 -1.58 1.36
CA PRO A 51 -13.31 -2.23 0.07
C PRO A 51 -14.76 -2.21 -0.38
N THR A 52 -14.96 -1.97 -1.67
CA THR A 52 -16.27 -2.00 -2.32
C THR A 52 -16.29 -3.02 -3.45
N ALA A 53 -17.46 -3.25 -4.05
CA ALA A 53 -17.57 -4.10 -5.22
C ALA A 53 -16.84 -3.54 -6.46
N LYS A 54 -16.45 -2.25 -6.45
CA LYS A 54 -15.73 -1.58 -7.54
C LYS A 54 -14.21 -1.56 -7.34
N GLY A 55 -13.75 -1.81 -6.12
CA GLY A 55 -12.34 -1.74 -5.75
C GLY A 55 -12.14 -1.11 -4.37
N THR A 56 -10.87 -0.95 -4.03
CA THR A 56 -10.38 -0.28 -2.83
C THR A 56 -9.62 0.96 -3.24
N LYS A 57 -9.97 2.08 -2.62
CA LYS A 57 -9.27 3.35 -2.79
C LYS A 57 -8.21 3.49 -1.71
N VAL A 58 -7.04 3.95 -2.09
CA VAL A 58 -5.88 4.10 -1.21
C VAL A 58 -5.37 5.51 -1.34
N ASN A 59 -5.35 6.23 -0.23
CA ASN A 59 -4.65 7.50 -0.15
C ASN A 59 -3.16 7.22 0.03
N PHE A 60 -2.33 8.02 -0.62
CA PHE A 60 -0.88 7.90 -0.53
C PHE A 60 -0.23 9.27 -0.48
N ASP A 61 0.94 9.31 0.15
CA ASP A 61 1.85 10.44 0.10
C ASP A 61 3.13 10.03 -0.65
N GLN A 62 3.86 11.00 -1.19
CA GLN A 62 5.17 10.75 -1.78
C GLN A 62 6.22 10.63 -0.68
N ILE A 63 7.04 9.57 -0.75
CA ILE A 63 8.18 9.37 0.15
C ILE A 63 9.21 10.47 -0.13
N GLN A 64 9.57 11.23 0.91
CA GLN A 64 10.48 12.37 0.77
C GLN A 64 11.95 11.99 1.03
N ASP A 65 12.19 10.94 1.81
CA ASP A 65 13.53 10.54 2.25
C ASP A 65 13.61 9.02 2.49
N GLN A 66 14.85 8.54 2.64
CA GLN A 66 15.15 7.13 2.91
C GLN A 66 14.58 6.68 4.27
N GLU A 67 14.55 7.55 5.27
CA GLU A 67 14.05 7.20 6.60
C GLU A 67 12.54 6.89 6.56
N GLY A 68 11.77 7.65 5.78
CA GLY A 68 10.36 7.39 5.52
C GLY A 68 10.14 6.09 4.76
N TYR A 69 11.03 5.77 3.80
CA TYR A 69 11.01 4.48 3.11
C TYR A 69 11.26 3.32 4.07
N ASP A 70 12.29 3.43 4.91
CA ASP A 70 12.68 2.37 5.85
C ASP A 70 11.57 2.10 6.88
N LYS A 71 10.95 3.15 7.42
CA LYS A 71 9.78 3.03 8.30
C LYS A 71 8.62 2.34 7.60
N ALA A 72 8.33 2.71 6.36
CA ALA A 72 7.26 2.12 5.59
C ALA A 72 7.48 0.62 5.29
N ILE A 73 8.73 0.22 5.08
CA ILE A 73 9.11 -1.19 4.94
C ILE A 73 8.90 -1.95 6.26
N VAL A 74 9.24 -1.34 7.40
CA VAL A 74 8.97 -1.93 8.72
C VAL A 74 7.47 -2.14 8.94
N ASP A 75 6.64 -1.14 8.61
CA ASP A 75 5.18 -1.25 8.72
C ASP A 75 4.61 -2.36 7.81
N LEU A 76 5.14 -2.48 6.58
CA LEU A 76 4.77 -3.56 5.67
C LEU A 76 5.18 -4.93 6.23
N LYS A 77 6.39 -5.06 6.81
CA LYS A 77 6.83 -6.31 7.47
C LYS A 77 5.92 -6.67 8.64
N HIS A 78 5.55 -5.69 9.46
CA HIS A 78 4.62 -5.91 10.56
C HIS A 78 3.25 -6.39 10.05
N HIS A 79 2.76 -5.78 8.96
CA HIS A 79 1.53 -6.22 8.33
C HIS A 79 1.62 -7.66 7.81
N LEU A 80 2.71 -8.02 7.13
CA LEU A 80 2.95 -9.37 6.63
C LEU A 80 3.02 -10.41 7.75
N ASN A 81 3.72 -10.10 8.85
CA ASN A 81 3.78 -10.98 10.00
C ASN A 81 2.37 -11.24 10.57
N ALA A 82 1.54 -10.20 10.70
CA ALA A 82 0.16 -10.36 11.16
C ALA A 82 -0.70 -11.21 10.19
N VAL A 83 -0.48 -11.08 8.88
CA VAL A 83 -1.16 -11.90 7.86
C VAL A 83 -0.68 -13.35 7.94
N ASN A 84 0.62 -13.58 8.09
CA ASN A 84 1.24 -14.90 8.26
C ASN A 84 0.70 -15.61 9.50
N GLU A 85 0.66 -14.93 10.65
CA GLU A 85 0.10 -15.46 11.89
C GLU A 85 -1.39 -15.77 11.76
N LYS A 86 -2.17 -14.88 11.12
CA LYS A 86 -3.62 -15.05 11.02
C LYS A 86 -4.04 -16.15 10.05
N TYR A 87 -3.31 -16.34 8.94
CA TYR A 87 -3.74 -17.20 7.84
C TYR A 87 -2.78 -18.36 7.53
N GLY A 88 -1.72 -18.52 8.32
CA GLY A 88 -0.68 -19.53 8.12
C GLY A 88 0.03 -19.37 6.78
N THR A 89 0.29 -18.13 6.35
CA THR A 89 1.06 -17.84 5.14
C THR A 89 2.55 -17.68 5.45
N ASP A 90 3.38 -17.77 4.43
CA ASP A 90 4.84 -17.61 4.51
C ASP A 90 5.29 -16.45 3.61
N LEU A 91 4.65 -15.30 3.77
CA LEU A 91 4.93 -14.12 2.96
C LEU A 91 6.16 -13.40 3.50
N GLU A 92 7.13 -13.17 2.62
CA GLU A 92 8.34 -12.40 2.91
C GLU A 92 8.54 -11.29 1.87
N ILE A 93 9.20 -10.21 2.28
CA ILE A 93 9.68 -9.16 1.37
C ILE A 93 11.14 -9.47 1.05
N GLY A 94 11.45 -9.70 -0.22
CA GLY A 94 12.81 -9.96 -0.71
C GLY A 94 13.71 -8.75 -0.75
#